data_AF-A0A7D9LQL8-F1
#
_entry.id   AF-A0A7D9LQL8-F1
#
_cell.length_a   1.000
_cell.length_b   1.000
_cell.length_c   1.000
_cell.angle_alpha   90.00
_cell.angle_beta   90.00
_cell.angle_gamma   90.00
#
_symmetry.space_group_name_H-M   'P 1'
#
loop_
_entity.id
_entity.type
_entity.pdbx_description
1 polymer ?
#
loop_
_entity_poly.entity_id
_entity_poly.type
_entity_poly.pdbx_seq_one_letter_code
_entity_poly.pdbx_strand_id
1 'polypeptide(L)'
;MAESHSDADATCTEGGNISIAIIGSKVDVKTLDNQYINATTLDAVYTRCPLVKPLIQKAVIKGIGGERDEQEVRDIKPESPHILLHCWTNERFLDVLQDHESGKLKKCLRKELSNVGVKVGELVVEIKNMEEVNKTKEAINTRYKIYANYTTLKTPNIVIVTRINNKLYLSF
;
A
#
# COMPACT_ATOMS: atom_id res chain seq x y z
N MET A 1 18.33 41.69 -12.45
CA MET A 1 18.79 40.31 -12.18
C MET A 1 18.43 40.02 -10.74
N ALA A 2 17.36 39.25 -10.53
CA ALA A 2 16.97 38.77 -9.22
C ALA A 2 17.14 37.25 -9.26
N GLU A 3 18.09 36.75 -8.48
CA GLU A 3 18.27 35.32 -8.22
C GLU A 3 17.10 34.89 -7.33
N SER A 4 16.08 34.29 -7.95
CA SER A 4 15.07 33.56 -7.20
C SER A 4 15.69 32.25 -6.75
N HIS A 5 15.93 32.16 -5.44
CA HIS A 5 16.27 30.93 -4.75
C HIS A 5 15.39 29.80 -5.23
N SER A 6 16.05 28.75 -5.72
CA SER A 6 15.42 27.46 -5.99
C SER A 6 14.84 26.95 -4.68
N ASP A 7 13.52 27.11 -4.52
CA ASP A 7 12.74 26.21 -3.70
C ASP A 7 13.15 24.81 -4.13
N ALA A 8 13.80 24.10 -3.21
CA ALA A 8 14.10 22.69 -3.38
C ALA A 8 12.74 22.00 -3.51
N ASP A 9 12.35 21.79 -4.76
CA ASP A 9 11.17 21.10 -5.22
C ASP A 9 10.92 19.92 -4.27
N ALA A 10 9.82 20.05 -3.52
CA ALA A 10 9.36 19.06 -2.56
C ALA A 10 9.31 17.74 -3.30
N THR A 11 10.28 16.87 -2.99
CA THR A 11 10.49 15.62 -3.71
C THR A 11 9.15 14.92 -3.88
N CYS A 12 8.68 14.83 -5.12
CA CYS A 12 7.52 14.05 -5.49
C CYS A 12 7.82 12.59 -5.08
N THR A 13 7.40 12.22 -3.87
CA THR A 13 7.63 10.91 -3.26
C THR A 13 6.58 9.95 -3.78
N GLU A 14 6.63 9.65 -5.07
CA GLU A 14 5.70 8.69 -5.67
C GLU A 14 5.93 7.32 -5.03
N GLY A 15 4.97 6.89 -4.21
CA GLY A 15 4.99 5.60 -3.53
C GLY A 15 5.05 4.48 -4.55
N GLY A 16 4.01 4.36 -5.39
CA GLY A 16 3.99 3.43 -6.52
C GLY A 16 2.75 2.54 -6.56
N ASN A 17 2.77 1.53 -7.43
CA ASN A 17 1.62 0.67 -7.70
C ASN A 17 1.75 -0.71 -7.04
N ILE A 18 0.67 -1.17 -6.39
CA ILE A 18 0.56 -2.50 -5.80
C ILE A 18 -0.62 -3.23 -6.45
N SER A 19 -0.34 -4.30 -7.17
CA SER A 19 -1.32 -5.14 -7.86
C SER A 19 -1.81 -6.24 -6.92
N ILE A 20 -3.05 -6.17 -6.43
CA ILE A 20 -3.56 -7.04 -5.37
C ILE A 20 -4.69 -7.93 -5.91
N ALA A 21 -4.48 -9.25 -5.88
CA ALA A 21 -5.51 -10.24 -6.19
C ALA A 21 -6.12 -10.81 -4.90
N ILE A 22 -7.45 -10.87 -4.85
CA ILE A 22 -8.22 -11.36 -3.70
C ILE A 22 -8.87 -12.66 -4.10
N ILE A 23 -8.34 -13.77 -3.60
CA ILE A 23 -8.73 -15.11 -4.00
C ILE A 23 -9.49 -15.74 -2.83
N GLY A 24 -10.71 -16.21 -3.09
CA GLY A 24 -11.57 -16.82 -2.08
C GLY A 24 -12.12 -18.15 -2.55
N SER A 25 -12.19 -19.13 -1.64
CA SER A 25 -12.87 -20.42 -1.84
C SER A 25 -13.95 -20.65 -0.78
N LYS A 26 -14.93 -21.51 -1.10
CA LYS A 26 -16.08 -21.84 -0.22
C LYS A 26 -16.81 -20.56 0.20
N VAL A 27 -17.49 -19.94 -0.77
CA VAL A 27 -18.11 -18.62 -0.62
C VAL A 27 -19.60 -18.78 -0.39
N ASP A 28 -20.08 -18.22 0.72
CA ASP A 28 -21.50 -18.11 1.04
C ASP A 28 -21.89 -16.63 1.04
N VAL A 29 -22.91 -16.28 0.26
CA VAL A 29 -23.45 -14.92 0.21
C VAL A 29 -24.86 -14.91 0.79
N LYS A 30 -25.09 -14.02 1.75
CA LYS A 30 -26.41 -13.66 2.23
C LYS A 30 -26.81 -12.31 1.62
N THR A 31 -27.83 -12.33 0.75
CA THR A 31 -28.39 -11.11 0.14
C THR A 31 -29.40 -10.43 1.07
N LEU A 32 -29.77 -9.20 0.74
CA LEU A 32 -30.79 -8.43 1.49
C LEU A 32 -32.18 -9.09 1.42
N ASP A 33 -32.49 -9.77 0.31
CA ASP A 33 -33.75 -10.52 0.13
C ASP A 33 -33.71 -11.91 0.77
N ASN A 34 -32.73 -12.15 1.66
CA ASN A 34 -32.52 -13.40 2.38
C ASN A 34 -32.28 -14.62 1.47
N GLN A 35 -31.91 -14.40 0.20
CA GLN A 35 -31.41 -15.46 -0.68
C GLN A 35 -29.98 -15.83 -0.29
N TYR A 36 -29.71 -17.14 -0.33
CA TYR A 36 -28.41 -17.72 -0.05
C TYR A 36 -27.78 -18.23 -1.34
N ILE A 37 -26.58 -17.74 -1.64
CA ILE A 37 -25.78 -18.19 -2.79
C ILE A 37 -24.57 -18.91 -2.23
N ASN A 38 -24.39 -20.18 -2.62
CA ASN A 38 -23.17 -20.91 -2.37
C ASN A 38 -22.37 -20.99 -3.69
N ALA A 39 -21.08 -20.68 -3.62
CA ALA A 39 -20.19 -20.75 -4.76
C ALA A 39 -18.83 -21.32 -4.36
N THR A 40 -18.21 -22.01 -5.32
CA THR A 40 -16.87 -22.58 -5.13
C THR A 40 -15.81 -21.50 -4.92
N THR A 41 -15.91 -20.37 -5.65
CA THR A 41 -14.92 -19.29 -5.64
C THR A 41 -15.53 -17.90 -5.57
N LEU A 42 -14.75 -16.94 -5.06
CA LEU A 42 -15.14 -15.53 -5.01
C LEU A 42 -15.28 -14.92 -6.40
N ASP A 43 -14.42 -15.31 -7.35
CA ASP A 43 -14.48 -14.87 -8.74
C ASP A 43 -15.80 -15.26 -9.42
N ALA A 44 -16.32 -16.45 -9.12
CA ALA A 44 -17.58 -16.93 -9.65
C ALA A 44 -18.75 -16.05 -9.17
N VAL A 45 -18.78 -15.70 -7.88
CA VAL A 45 -19.77 -14.76 -7.31
C VAL A 45 -19.61 -13.39 -7.93
N TYR A 46 -18.38 -12.87 -7.96
CA TYR A 46 -18.07 -11.53 -8.45
C TYR A 46 -18.48 -11.34 -9.91
N THR A 47 -18.29 -12.35 -10.75
CA THR A 47 -18.64 -12.31 -12.18
C THR A 47 -20.11 -12.59 -12.45
N ARG A 48 -20.70 -13.60 -11.78
CA ARG A 48 -22.04 -14.12 -12.13
C ARG A 48 -23.18 -13.48 -11.34
N CYS A 49 -22.88 -12.73 -10.28
CA CYS A 49 -23.89 -12.10 -9.43
C CYS A 49 -23.77 -10.57 -9.49
N PRO A 50 -24.40 -9.90 -10.47
CA PRO A 50 -24.33 -8.44 -10.65
C PRO A 50 -24.75 -7.64 -9.41
N LEU A 51 -25.69 -8.16 -8.62
CA LEU A 51 -26.15 -7.51 -7.38
C LEU A 51 -25.11 -7.59 -6.23
N VAL A 52 -24.26 -8.62 -6.24
CA VAL A 52 -23.25 -8.86 -5.18
C VAL A 52 -21.92 -8.19 -5.54
N LYS A 53 -21.60 -8.10 -6.83
CA LYS A 53 -20.39 -7.43 -7.35
C LYS A 53 -20.10 -6.07 -6.70
N PRO A 54 -21.03 -5.08 -6.67
CA PRO A 54 -20.75 -3.77 -6.07
C PRO A 54 -20.53 -3.85 -4.55
N LEU A 55 -21.15 -4.81 -3.87
CA LEU A 55 -20.94 -5.05 -2.43
C LEU A 55 -19.52 -5.56 -2.17
N ILE A 56 -19.05 -6.51 -3.00
CA ILE A 56 -17.68 -7.00 -2.94
C ILE A 56 -16.69 -5.86 -3.24
N GLN A 57 -16.91 -5.07 -4.30
CA GLN A 57 -16.03 -3.94 -4.62
C GLN A 57 -15.90 -2.95 -3.45
N LYS A 58 -17.03 -2.58 -2.84
CA LYS A 58 -17.05 -1.68 -1.68
C LYS A 58 -16.33 -2.28 -0.47
N ALA A 59 -16.52 -3.58 -0.21
CA ALA A 59 -15.82 -4.28 0.86
C ALA A 59 -14.32 -4.37 0.62
N VAL A 60 -13.90 -4.60 -0.62
CA VAL A 60 -12.49 -4.62 -1.03
C VAL A 60 -11.85 -3.26 -0.78
N ILE A 61 -12.46 -2.17 -1.29
CA ILE A 61 -11.97 -0.79 -1.10
C ILE A 61 -11.82 -0.46 0.39
N LYS A 62 -12.82 -0.79 1.22
CA LYS A 62 -12.74 -0.60 2.66
C LYS A 62 -11.64 -1.44 3.30
N GLY A 63 -11.51 -2.71 2.90
CA GLY A 63 -10.54 -3.64 3.48
C GLY A 63 -9.09 -3.26 3.22
N ILE A 64 -8.81 -2.54 2.14
CA ILE A 64 -7.47 -2.03 1.81
C ILE A 64 -7.20 -0.62 2.40
N GLY A 65 -8.10 -0.09 3.22
CA GLY A 65 -7.92 1.18 3.93
C GLY A 65 -8.94 2.27 3.59
N GLY A 66 -9.86 2.04 2.65
CA GLY A 66 -10.92 2.98 2.27
C GLY A 66 -10.46 4.06 1.29
N GLU A 67 -11.32 5.06 1.11
CA GLU A 67 -10.99 6.29 0.38
C GLU A 67 -10.04 7.13 1.23
N ARG A 68 -8.89 7.51 0.65
CA ARG A 68 -7.85 8.34 1.29
C ARG A 68 -7.19 9.19 0.23
N ASP A 69 -6.75 10.39 0.58
CA ASP A 69 -6.09 11.29 -0.36
C ASP A 69 -4.71 10.76 -0.82
N GLU A 70 -4.09 9.89 -0.01
CA GLU A 70 -2.77 9.32 -0.24
C GLU A 70 -2.78 8.03 -1.08
N GLN A 71 -3.96 7.52 -1.46
CA GLN A 71 -4.07 6.33 -2.31
C GLN A 71 -5.24 6.40 -3.28
N GLU A 72 -5.15 5.67 -4.37
CA GLU A 72 -6.23 5.52 -5.34
C GLU A 72 -6.38 4.04 -5.75
N VAL A 73 -7.62 3.54 -5.71
CA VAL A 73 -7.94 2.20 -6.23
C VAL A 73 -8.24 2.32 -7.71
N ARG A 74 -7.33 1.83 -8.54
CA ARG A 74 -7.44 1.75 -10.00
C ARG A 74 -7.80 0.33 -10.46
N ASP A 75 -8.36 0.24 -11.65
CA ASP A 75 -8.52 -0.99 -12.44
C ASP A 75 -8.98 -2.22 -11.66
N ILE A 76 -10.20 -2.18 -11.13
CA ILE A 76 -10.84 -3.41 -10.62
C ILE A 76 -11.21 -4.26 -11.83
N LYS A 77 -10.51 -5.39 -12.03
CA LYS A 77 -10.80 -6.29 -13.15
C LYS A 77 -12.28 -6.67 -13.17
N PRO A 78 -12.92 -6.73 -14.34
CA PRO A 78 -14.36 -7.01 -14.42
C PRO A 78 -14.71 -8.44 -14.00
N GLU A 79 -13.76 -9.38 -14.14
CA GLU A 79 -13.95 -10.83 -13.97
C GLU A 79 -13.40 -11.37 -12.64
N SER A 80 -12.61 -10.59 -11.91
CA SER A 80 -12.08 -11.00 -10.61
C SER A 80 -11.88 -9.79 -9.70
N PRO A 81 -11.93 -9.97 -8.37
CA PRO A 81 -11.56 -8.94 -7.41
C PRO A 81 -10.02 -8.81 -7.37
N HIS A 82 -9.49 -8.32 -8.48
CA HIS A 82 -8.09 -7.92 -8.67
C HIS A 82 -8.08 -6.41 -8.88
N ILE A 83 -7.33 -5.71 -8.03
CA ILE A 83 -7.22 -4.25 -8.04
C ILE A 83 -5.78 -3.82 -8.30
N LEU A 84 -5.63 -2.60 -8.82
CA LEU A 84 -4.36 -1.87 -8.83
C LEU A 84 -4.46 -0.75 -7.80
N LEU A 85 -3.71 -0.83 -6.71
CA LEU A 85 -3.64 0.24 -5.72
C LEU A 85 -2.48 1.18 -6.06
N HIS A 86 -2.77 2.42 -6.38
CA HIS A 86 -1.76 3.46 -6.51
C HIS A 86 -1.57 4.17 -5.17
N CYS A 87 -0.35 4.21 -4.65
CA CYS A 87 0.02 4.94 -3.44
C CYS A 87 0.79 6.20 -3.84
N TRP A 88 0.24 7.37 -3.51
CA TRP A 88 0.84 8.66 -3.85
C TRP A 88 2.05 8.99 -2.95
N THR A 89 2.11 8.40 -1.76
CA THR A 89 3.19 8.62 -0.78
C THR A 89 3.98 7.35 -0.50
N ASN A 90 5.26 7.52 -0.15
CA ASN A 90 6.14 6.42 0.26
C ASN A 90 5.63 5.75 1.55
N GLU A 91 5.16 6.55 2.51
CA GLU A 91 4.63 6.11 3.79
C GLU A 91 3.45 5.17 3.56
N ARG A 92 2.49 5.59 2.72
CA ARG A 92 1.31 4.78 2.44
C ARG A 92 1.65 3.47 1.74
N PHE A 93 2.59 3.52 0.79
CA PHE A 93 3.08 2.34 0.09
C PHE A 93 3.67 1.32 1.08
N LEU A 94 4.52 1.77 2.00
CA LEU A 94 5.13 0.91 3.02
C LEU A 94 4.10 0.35 4.01
N ASP A 95 3.14 1.16 4.45
CA ASP A 95 2.07 0.75 5.36
C ASP A 95 1.22 -0.39 4.77
N VAL A 96 0.85 -0.28 3.48
CA VAL A 96 0.07 -1.32 2.80
C VAL A 96 0.87 -2.62 2.74
N LEU A 97 2.16 -2.54 2.42
CA LEU A 97 3.02 -3.71 2.37
C LEU A 97 3.19 -4.35 3.75
N GLN A 98 3.37 -3.54 4.80
CA GLN A 98 3.44 -4.04 6.17
C GLN A 98 2.13 -4.71 6.62
N ASP A 99 0.98 -4.12 6.26
CA ASP A 99 -0.32 -4.70 6.54
C ASP A 99 -0.52 -6.02 5.79
N HIS A 100 0.02 -6.16 4.57
CA HIS A 100 0.06 -7.42 3.82
C HIS A 100 0.95 -8.46 4.52
N GLU A 101 2.21 -8.13 4.80
CA GLU A 101 3.21 -9.03 5.42
C GLU A 101 2.76 -9.52 6.80
N SER A 102 2.15 -8.65 7.61
CA SER A 102 1.61 -9.00 8.94
C SER A 102 0.29 -9.79 8.89
N GLY A 103 -0.31 -9.93 7.71
CA GLY A 103 -1.63 -10.53 7.51
C GLY A 103 -2.81 -9.67 8.00
N LYS A 104 -2.56 -8.44 8.45
CA LYS A 104 -3.60 -7.48 8.85
C LYS A 104 -4.52 -7.15 7.68
N LEU A 105 -3.98 -6.97 6.48
CA LEU A 105 -4.75 -6.73 5.26
C LEU A 105 -5.78 -7.84 4.99
N LYS A 106 -5.35 -9.11 5.10
CA LYS A 106 -6.23 -10.28 4.95
C LYS A 106 -7.35 -10.30 6.01
N LYS A 107 -7.04 -9.94 7.26
CA LYS A 107 -8.04 -9.86 8.34
C LYS A 107 -9.06 -8.75 8.07
N CYS A 108 -8.61 -7.57 7.65
CA CYS A 108 -9.48 -6.45 7.29
C CYS A 108 -10.41 -6.80 6.13
N LEU A 109 -9.87 -7.37 5.05
CA LEU A 109 -10.67 -7.82 3.90
C LEU A 109 -11.73 -8.85 4.30
N ARG A 110 -11.37 -9.86 5.11
CA ARG A 110 -12.34 -10.85 5.60
C ARG A 110 -13.46 -10.21 6.41
N LYS A 111 -13.12 -9.25 7.28
CA LYS A 111 -14.11 -8.51 8.07
C LYS A 111 -15.08 -7.74 7.18
N GLU A 112 -14.56 -6.96 6.24
CA GLU A 112 -15.39 -6.14 5.36
C GLU A 112 -16.26 -6.98 4.42
N LEU A 113 -15.76 -8.10 3.89
CA LEU A 113 -16.58 -9.05 3.12
C LEU A 113 -17.72 -9.61 3.98
N SER A 114 -17.45 -9.99 5.22
CA SER A 114 -18.48 -10.48 6.13
C SER A 114 -19.53 -9.41 6.47
N ASN A 115 -19.12 -8.14 6.58
CA ASN A 115 -20.04 -7.02 6.86
C ASN A 115 -21.07 -6.83 5.72
N VAL A 116 -20.70 -7.19 4.49
CA VAL A 116 -21.60 -7.13 3.33
C VAL A 116 -22.28 -8.48 3.03
N GLY A 117 -22.24 -9.42 3.98
CA GLY A 117 -22.91 -10.71 3.87
C GLY A 117 -22.15 -11.76 3.04
N VAL A 118 -20.88 -11.51 2.69
CA VAL A 118 -20.02 -12.45 1.94
C VAL A 118 -19.08 -13.16 2.90
N LYS A 119 -19.33 -14.43 3.16
CA LYS A 119 -18.44 -15.30 3.96
C LYS A 119 -17.56 -16.09 3.01
N VAL A 120 -16.26 -16.14 3.32
CA VAL A 120 -15.27 -16.87 2.53
C VAL A 120 -14.50 -17.80 3.47
N GLY A 121 -14.55 -19.10 3.21
CA GLY A 121 -13.83 -20.11 3.99
C GLY A 121 -12.33 -19.86 3.96
N GLU A 122 -11.72 -19.97 2.77
CA GLU A 122 -10.29 -19.71 2.58
C GLU A 122 -10.09 -18.43 1.79
N LEU A 123 -9.38 -17.46 2.37
CA LEU A 123 -9.07 -16.17 1.75
C LEU A 123 -7.56 -16.04 1.56
N VAL A 124 -7.13 -15.71 0.36
CA VAL A 124 -5.74 -15.42 0.00
C VAL A 124 -5.68 -14.02 -0.59
N VAL A 125 -4.67 -13.25 -0.18
CA VAL A 125 -4.42 -11.90 -0.68
C VAL A 125 -3.02 -11.90 -1.24
N GLU A 126 -2.92 -11.78 -2.56
CA GLU A 126 -1.67 -11.96 -3.30
C GLU A 126 -1.26 -10.66 -3.97
N ILE A 127 -0.02 -10.23 -3.76
CA ILE A 127 0.57 -9.12 -4.51
C ILE A 127 1.19 -9.71 -5.78
N LYS A 128 0.60 -9.39 -6.94
CA LYS A 128 0.98 -9.96 -8.24
C LYS A 128 2.27 -9.38 -8.80
N ASN A 129 2.59 -8.13 -8.49
CA ASN A 129 3.82 -7.46 -8.94
C ASN A 129 4.85 -7.34 -7.79
N MET A 130 5.05 -8.42 -7.02
CA MET A 130 5.92 -8.40 -5.84
C MET A 130 7.36 -7.98 -6.15
N GLU A 131 7.89 -8.35 -7.32
CA GLU A 131 9.24 -7.94 -7.74
C GLU A 131 9.38 -6.41 -7.86
N GLU A 132 8.43 -5.77 -8.52
CA GLU A 132 8.38 -4.30 -8.65
C GLU A 132 8.17 -3.64 -7.29
N VAL A 133 7.27 -4.20 -6.48
CA VAL A 133 6.98 -3.70 -5.13
C VAL A 133 8.23 -3.72 -4.25
N ASN A 134 9.04 -4.79 -4.34
CA ASN A 134 10.29 -4.89 -3.60
C ASN A 134 11.34 -3.87 -4.08
N LYS A 135 11.50 -3.69 -5.40
CA LYS A 135 12.40 -2.65 -5.95
C LYS A 135 12.02 -1.26 -5.44
N THR A 136 10.72 -0.97 -5.43
CA THR A 136 10.18 0.30 -4.89
C THR A 136 10.44 0.44 -3.39
N LYS A 137 10.19 -0.61 -2.59
CA LYS A 137 10.50 -0.65 -1.15
C LYS A 137 11.98 -0.35 -0.89
N GLU A 138 12.88 -0.96 -1.64
CA GLU A 138 14.33 -0.75 -1.53
C GLU A 138 14.74 0.68 -1.91
N ALA A 139 14.17 1.23 -2.98
CA ALA A 139 14.41 2.61 -3.40
C ALA A 139 13.96 3.61 -2.33
N ILE A 140 12.77 3.43 -1.76
CA ILE A 140 12.24 4.26 -0.66
C ILE A 140 13.17 4.19 0.56
N ASN A 141 13.55 2.99 0.98
CA ASN A 141 14.45 2.79 2.12
C ASN A 141 15.83 3.44 1.90
N THR A 142 16.34 3.40 0.67
CA THR A 142 17.60 4.05 0.31
C THR A 142 17.51 5.56 0.43
N ARG A 143 16.41 6.17 -0.08
CA ARG A 143 16.16 7.61 0.08
C ARG A 143 16.10 7.99 1.56
N TYR A 144 15.34 7.27 2.39
CA TYR A 144 15.25 7.58 3.82
C TYR A 144 16.60 7.48 4.56
N LYS A 145 17.45 6.50 4.23
CA LYS A 145 18.81 6.42 4.79
C LYS A 145 19.66 7.63 4.40
N ILE A 146 19.59 8.04 3.14
CA ILE A 146 20.31 9.22 2.64
C ILE A 146 19.83 10.49 3.36
N TYR A 147 18.51 10.70 3.48
CA TYR A 147 17.95 11.85 4.20
C TYR A 147 18.34 11.87 5.68
N ALA A 148 18.33 10.71 6.36
CA ALA A 148 18.77 10.61 7.74
C ALA A 148 20.23 11.05 7.89
N ASN A 149 21.12 10.63 6.97
CA ASN A 149 22.53 11.05 6.97
C ASN A 149 22.72 12.55 6.67
N TYR A 150 21.93 13.15 5.78
CA TYR A 150 21.99 14.60 5.56
C TYR A 150 21.49 15.41 6.76
N THR A 151 20.48 14.90 7.46
CA THR A 151 19.90 15.59 8.62
C THR A 151 20.85 15.58 9.81
N THR A 152 21.56 14.46 10.04
CA THR A 152 22.60 14.38 11.09
C THR A 152 23.81 15.28 10.78
N LEU A 153 24.16 15.47 9.50
CA LEU A 153 25.22 16.41 9.09
C LEU A 153 24.83 17.89 9.24
N LYS A 154 23.53 18.22 9.18
CA LYS A 154 23.01 19.60 9.26
C LYS A 154 22.72 20.10 10.68
N THR A 155 22.81 19.24 11.72
CA THR A 155 22.79 19.73 13.10
C THR A 155 24.13 20.43 13.44
N PRO A 156 24.16 21.71 13.87
CA PRO A 156 25.35 22.57 13.76
C PRO A 156 26.47 22.35 14.80
N ASN A 157 26.43 21.26 15.59
CA ASN A 157 27.44 21.01 16.62
C ASN A 157 28.44 19.90 16.21
N ILE A 158 28.70 19.73 14.92
CA ILE A 158 29.81 18.87 14.47
C ILE A 158 31.07 19.72 14.46
N VAL A 159 31.84 19.61 15.54
CA VAL A 159 33.24 20.05 15.56
C VAL A 159 34.02 19.11 14.64
N ILE A 160 34.42 19.60 13.46
CA ILE A 160 35.26 18.84 12.54
C ILE A 160 36.68 18.81 13.12
N VAL A 161 37.04 17.69 13.75
CA VAL A 161 38.40 17.46 14.26
C VAL A 161 39.26 16.95 13.10
N THR A 162 40.15 17.81 12.60
CA THR A 162 41.12 17.41 11.56
C THR A 162 42.48 17.16 12.19
N ARG A 163 43.08 15.98 11.96
CA ARG A 163 44.43 15.65 12.43
C ARG A 163 45.43 15.83 11.30
N ILE A 164 46.33 16.80 11.43
CA ILE A 164 47.43 17.04 10.48
C ILE A 164 48.74 17.10 11.27
N ASN A 165 49.74 16.32 10.88
CA ASN A 165 51.07 16.27 11.52
C ASN A 165 51.01 16.12 13.04
N ASN A 166 50.19 15.19 13.53
CA ASN A 166 50.03 14.89 14.95
C ASN A 166 49.45 16.04 15.83
N LYS A 167 48.96 17.11 15.21
CA LYS A 167 48.21 18.18 15.88
C LYS A 167 46.72 18.10 15.54
N LEU A 168 45.88 18.33 16.55
CA LEU A 168 44.43 18.39 16.44
C LEU A 168 44.01 19.83 16.17
N TYR A 169 43.22 20.03 15.13
CA TYR A 169 42.64 21.33 14.78
C TYR A 169 41.12 21.26 14.90
N LEU A 170 40.54 22.25 15.56
CA LEU A 170 39.09 22.43 15.71
C LEU A 170 38.67 23.56 14.79
N SER A 171 37.78 23.27 13.85
CA SER A 171 37.13 24.26 13.00
C SER A 171 35.72 24.51 13.53
N PHE A 172 35.36 25.79 13.68
CA PHE A 172 34.00 26.25 14.01
C PHE A 172 33.25 26.62 12.74
#